data_AF-A0A2N7XBJ8-F1
#
_entry.id   AF-A0A2N7XBJ8-F1
#
_cell.length_a   1.000
_cell.length_b   1.000
_cell.length_c   1.000
_cell.angle_alpha   90.00
_cell.angle_beta   90.00
_cell.angle_gamma   90.00
#
_symmetry.space_group_name_H-M   'P 1'
#
loop_
_entity.id
_entity.type
_entity.pdbx_description
1 polymer ?
#
loop_
_entity_poly.entity_id
_entity_poly.type
_entity_poly.pdbx_seq_one_letter_code
_entity_poly.pdbx_strand_id
1 'polypeptide(L)'
;LMKSGKKSVAEGILYGSFDVIQEKLNDDPLKVFKKAIENVKPHVEVKSRRVGGANYQVPVEVHPSRRQSLSSRWIIEFARKRTEKSMR
;
A
#
# COMPACT_ATOMS: atom_id res chain seq x y z
N LEU A 1 -2.93 -8.29 1.88
CA LEU A 1 -3.90 -8.84 0.92
C LEU A 1 -4.56 -10.09 1.51
N MET A 2 -3.75 -11.10 1.85
CA MET A 2 -4.15 -12.30 2.58
C MET A 2 -4.86 -12.01 3.91
N LYS A 3 -5.89 -12.81 4.21
CA LYS A 3 -6.61 -12.84 5.50
C LYS A 3 -6.71 -14.29 5.95
N SER A 4 -6.62 -14.51 7.26
CA SER A 4 -6.79 -15.85 7.87
C SER A 4 -5.95 -16.95 7.21
N GLY A 5 -4.72 -16.62 6.76
CA GLY A 5 -3.81 -17.58 6.12
C GLY A 5 -4.21 -18.06 4.71
N LYS A 6 -5.26 -17.51 4.09
CA LYS A 6 -5.75 -17.93 2.76
C LYS A 6 -4.84 -17.42 1.63
N LYS A 7 -3.70 -18.07 1.43
CA LYS A 7 -2.68 -17.69 0.44
C LYS A 7 -3.19 -17.79 -1.01
N SER A 8 -3.74 -18.94 -1.41
CA SER A 8 -4.23 -19.17 -2.78
C SER A 8 -5.26 -18.13 -3.22
N VAL A 9 -6.20 -17.77 -2.34
CA VAL A 9 -7.20 -16.72 -2.61
C VAL A 9 -6.52 -15.34 -2.77
N ALA A 10 -5.52 -15.03 -1.96
CA ALA A 10 -4.81 -13.76 -2.04
C ALA A 10 -3.98 -13.65 -3.33
N GLU A 11 -3.36 -14.74 -3.76
CA GLU A 11 -2.62 -14.80 -5.02
C GLU A 11 -3.57 -14.63 -6.22
N GLY A 12 -4.72 -15.32 -6.20
CA GLY A 12 -5.74 -15.16 -7.25
C GLY A 12 -6.21 -13.72 -7.43
N ILE A 13 -6.42 -12.99 -6.33
CA ILE A 13 -6.78 -11.56 -6.36
C ILE A 13 -5.61 -10.71 -6.88
N LEU A 14 -4.37 -11.03 -6.51
CA LEU A 14 -3.22 -10.26 -6.98
C LEU A 14 -3.04 -10.40 -8.49
N TYR A 15 -3.05 -11.63 -9.01
CA TYR A 15 -2.88 -11.86 -10.43
C TYR A 15 -4.08 -11.36 -11.24
N GLY A 16 -5.31 -11.57 -10.77
CA GLY A 16 -6.51 -11.00 -11.40
C GLY A 16 -6.46 -9.47 -11.50
N SER A 17 -5.95 -8.80 -10.46
CA SER A 17 -5.77 -7.35 -10.51
C SER A 17 -4.71 -6.89 -11.53
N PHE A 18 -3.68 -7.70 -11.78
CA PHE A 18 -2.70 -7.43 -12.84
C PHE A 18 -3.28 -7.62 -14.24
N ASP A 19 -4.13 -8.62 -14.45
CA ASP A 19 -4.84 -8.82 -15.72
C ASP A 19 -5.71 -7.59 -16.05
N VAL A 20 -6.44 -7.07 -15.05
CA VAL A 20 -7.27 -5.86 -15.21
C VAL A 20 -6.41 -4.62 -15.52
N ILE A 21 -5.23 -4.50 -14.90
CA ILE A 21 -4.28 -3.41 -15.20
C ILE A 21 -3.80 -3.52 -16.64
N GLN A 22 -3.46 -4.74 -17.09
CA GLN A 22 -3.00 -4.98 -18.45
C GLN A 22 -4.08 -4.61 -19.47
N GLU A 23 -5.31 -5.07 -19.26
CA GLU A 23 -6.44 -4.81 -20.16
C GLU A 23 -6.76 -3.30 -20.27
N LYS A 24 -6.68 -2.57 -19.16
CA LYS A 24 -7.04 -1.14 -19.13
C LYS A 24 -5.93 -0.21 -19.64
N LEU A 25 -4.67 -0.54 -19.38
CA LEU A 25 -3.55 0.36 -19.64
C LEU A 25 -2.67 -0.09 -20.81
N ASN A 26 -2.80 -1.32 -21.29
CA ASN A 26 -1.98 -1.91 -22.36
C ASN A 26 -0.46 -1.73 -22.13
N ASP A 27 -0.02 -1.70 -20.87
CA ASP A 27 1.40 -1.64 -20.46
C ASP A 27 1.67 -2.80 -19.49
N ASP A 28 2.96 -3.06 -19.20
CA ASP A 28 3.39 -4.08 -18.24
C ASP A 28 2.80 -3.80 -16.84
N PRO A 29 1.93 -4.70 -16.30
CA PRO A 29 1.32 -4.51 -14.99
C PRO A 29 2.35 -4.37 -13.86
N LEU A 30 3.50 -5.02 -13.97
CA LEU A 30 4.55 -4.96 -12.96
C LEU A 30 5.18 -3.56 -12.90
N LYS A 31 5.39 -2.95 -14.07
CA LYS A 31 5.91 -1.59 -14.19
C LYS A 31 4.92 -0.57 -13.63
N VAL A 32 3.63 -0.71 -13.96
CA VAL A 32 2.56 0.13 -13.41
C VAL A 32 2.48 -0.01 -11.89
N PHE A 33 2.53 -1.24 -11.38
CA PHE A 33 2.52 -1.52 -9.94
C PHE A 33 3.72 -0.89 -9.22
N LYS A 34 4.93 -1.03 -9.77
CA LYS A 34 6.14 -0.39 -9.22
C LYS A 34 5.98 1.13 -9.16
N LYS A 35 5.52 1.74 -10.26
CA LYS A 35 5.25 3.19 -10.31
C LYS A 35 4.21 3.62 -9.26
N ALA A 36 3.14 2.85 -9.09
CA ALA A 36 2.13 3.11 -8.06
C ALA A 36 2.71 3.03 -6.64
N ILE A 37 3.55 2.03 -6.35
CA ILE A 37 4.22 1.90 -5.05
C ILE A 37 5.16 3.07 -4.76
N GLU A 38 5.93 3.52 -5.77
CA GLU A 38 6.80 4.69 -5.64
C GLU A 38 5.99 5.95 -5.33
N ASN A 39 4.86 6.16 -6.01
CA ASN A 39 3.99 7.33 -5.77
C ASN A 39 3.41 7.35 -4.34
N VAL A 40 3.11 6.18 -3.77
CA VAL A 40 2.53 6.05 -2.42
C VAL A 40 3.62 6.07 -1.33
N LYS A 41 4.90 6.01 -1.70
CA LYS A 41 6.03 5.86 -0.77
C LYS A 41 6.20 7.11 0.12
N PRO A 42 5.99 7.00 1.44
CA PRO A 42 6.17 8.15 2.34
C PRO A 42 7.66 8.38 2.61
N HIS A 43 8.08 9.65 2.62
CA HIS A 43 9.45 10.02 2.98
C HIS A 43 9.59 10.35 4.46
N VAL A 44 8.54 10.94 5.05
CA VAL A 44 8.54 11.43 6.43
C VAL A 44 7.26 10.94 7.12
N GLU A 45 7.37 10.58 8.39
CA GLU A 45 6.21 10.32 9.26
C GLU A 45 6.33 11.17 10.53
N VAL A 46 5.19 11.45 11.16
CA VAL A 46 5.19 12.13 12.46
C VAL A 46 5.23 11.11 13.59
N LYS A 47 6.07 11.38 14.59
CA LYS A 47 6.10 10.62 15.85
C LYS A 47 5.80 11.54 17.01
N SER A 48 4.96 11.08 17.92
CA SER A 48 4.66 11.80 19.15
C SER A 48 5.89 11.81 20.07
N ARG A 49 6.35 13.00 20.44
CA ARG A 49 7.45 13.22 21.38
C ARG A 49 6.98 14.17 22.49
N ARG A 50 7.27 13.82 23.73
CA ARG A 50 6.91 14.65 24.88
C ARG A 50 8.01 15.68 25.14
N VAL A 51 7.65 16.96 25.20
CA VAL A 51 8.56 18.08 25.49
C VAL A 51 7.85 19.03 26.44
N GLY A 52 8.48 19.39 27.56
CA GLY A 52 7.92 20.37 28.51
C GLY A 52 6.52 20.03 29.06
N GLY A 53 6.17 18.74 29.15
CA GLY A 53 4.86 18.30 29.65
C GLY A 53 3.74 18.14 28.61
N ALA A 54 3.94 18.59 27.36
CA ALA A 54 3.00 18.41 26.25
C ALA A 54 3.54 17.41 25.20
N ASN A 55 2.64 16.82 24.41
CA ASN A 55 2.99 15.90 23.33
C ASN A 55 3.00 16.66 21.99
N TYR A 56 4.15 16.65 21.31
CA TYR A 56 4.34 17.28 20.00
C TYR A 56 4.57 16.23 18.93
N GLN A 57 4.11 16.51 17.71
CA GLN A 57 4.40 15.67 16.55
C GLN A 57 5.73 16.11 15.93
N VAL A 58 6.72 15.22 15.96
CA VAL A 58 8.05 15.48 15.41
C VAL A 58 8.19 14.71 14.09
N PRO A 59 8.57 15.38 12.99
CA PRO A 59 8.81 14.72 11.71
C PRO A 59 10.09 13.86 11.80
N VAL A 60 9.99 12.62 11.34
CA VAL A 60 11.10 11.67 11.30
C VAL A 60 11.12 10.99 9.93
N GLU A 61 12.31 10.80 9.36
CA GLU A 61 12.47 10.08 8.10
C GLU A 61 12.04 8.62 8.24
N VAL A 62 11.32 8.12 7.23
CA VAL A 62 10.82 6.74 7.23
C VAL A 62 11.91 5.80 6.70
N HIS A 63 12.28 4.81 7.52
CA HIS A 63 13.24 3.78 7.13
C HIS A 63 12.82 3.05 5.82
N PRO A 64 13.73 2.77 4.86
CA PRO A 64 13.38 2.19 3.56
C PRO A 64 12.51 0.93 3.60
N SER A 65 12.79 -0.02 4.50
CA SER A 65 11.96 -1.24 4.65
C SER A 65 10.53 -0.93 5.13
N ARG A 66 10.39 0.07 6.00
CA ARG A 66 9.10 0.55 6.49
C ARG A 66 8.35 1.31 5.40
N ARG A 67 9.04 2.08 4.56
CA ARG A 67 8.44 2.77 3.39
C ARG A 67 7.70 1.79 2.50
N GLN A 68 8.36 0.71 2.09
CA GLN A 68 7.76 -0.32 1.24
C GLN A 68 6.54 -1.01 1.91
N SER A 69 6.67 -1.30 3.20
CA SER A 69 5.59 -1.91 3.99
C SER A 69 4.37 -0.99 4.13
N LEU A 70 4.59 0.31 4.35
CA LEU A 70 3.52 1.31 4.44
C LEU A 70 2.81 1.49 3.09
N SER A 71 3.56 1.63 2.00
CA SER A 71 2.98 1.76 0.66
C SER A 71 2.04 0.60 0.34
N SER A 72 2.52 -0.63 0.54
CA SER A 72 1.74 -1.83 0.27
C SER A 72 0.51 -1.91 1.17
N ARG A 73 0.66 -1.56 2.46
CA ARG A 73 -0.44 -1.57 3.43
C ARG A 73 -1.54 -0.59 3.05
N TRP A 74 -1.18 0.65 2.70
CA TRP A 74 -2.14 1.68 2.32
C TRP A 74 -2.91 1.27 1.07
N ILE A 75 -2.24 0.80 0.01
CA ILE A 75 -2.92 0.32 -1.21
C ILE A 75 -3.96 -0.76 -0.86
N ILE A 76 -3.58 -1.77 -0.09
CA ILE A 76 -4.51 -2.86 0.31
C ILE A 76 -5.65 -2.34 1.17
N GLU A 77 -5.39 -1.40 2.08
CA GLU A 77 -6.40 -0.83 2.97
C GLU A 77 -7.42 0.01 2.20
N PHE A 78 -6.96 0.90 1.32
CA PHE A 78 -7.83 1.71 0.47
C PHE A 78 -8.60 0.86 -0.55
N ALA A 79 -7.97 -0.16 -1.12
CA ALA A 79 -8.65 -1.11 -2.00
C ALA A 79 -9.78 -1.89 -1.29
N ARG A 80 -9.72 -2.07 0.03
CA ARG A 80 -10.79 -2.69 0.83
C ARG A 80 -11.87 -1.70 1.27
N LYS A 81 -11.52 -0.42 1.44
CA LYS A 81 -12.44 0.65 1.83
C LYS A 81 -13.30 1.14 0.65
N ARG A 82 -12.91 0.83 -0.60
CA ARG A 82 -13.65 1.22 -1.80
C ARG A 82 -15.05 0.58 -1.84
N THR A 83 -15.98 1.26 -2.50
CA THR A 83 -17.40 0.86 -2.60
C THR A 83 -17.68 -0.22 -3.65
N GLU A 84 -16.69 -0.59 -4.47
CA GLU A 84 -16.84 -1.63 -5.48
C GLU A 84 -17.05 -3.02 -4.86
N LYS A 85 -17.87 -3.83 -5.53
CA LYS A 85 -18.40 -5.09 -4.98
C LYS A 85 -17.38 -6.23 -4.87
N SER A 86 -16.23 -6.14 -5.55
CA SER A 86 -15.29 -7.26 -5.63
C SER A 86 -13.85 -6.80 -5.53
N MET A 87 -13.03 -7.53 -4.79
CA MET A 87 -11.57 -7.49 -4.91
C MET A 87 -11.21 -8.55 -5.95
N ARG A 88 -11.11 -8.14 -7.21
CA ARG A 88 -10.60 -8.95 -8.32
C ARG A 88 -9.20 -8.50 -8.66
#